data_AF-A0A1H5FKH6-F1
#
_entry.id   AF-A0A1H5FKH6-F1
#
_cell.length_a   1.000
_cell.length_b   1.000
_cell.length_c   1.000
_cell.angle_alpha   90.00
_cell.angle_beta   90.00
_cell.angle_gamma   90.00
#
_symmetry.space_group_name_H-M   'P 1'
#
loop_
_entity.id
_entity.type
_entity.pdbx_description
1 polymer ?
#
loop_
_entity_poly.entity_id
_entity_poly.type
_entity_poly.pdbx_seq_one_letter_code
_entity_poly.pdbx_strand_id
1 'polypeptide(L)'
;MPRGSSPKRERQYEHIKESALDRGESQDRAEEIAARTVNKERARSGESKTASRTSTQDMSSGRRGGKRSHSGAQGPTYDQLYEEARQRGIEGRSDMNKAQLQRALNAKKS
;
A
#
# COMPACT_ATOMS: atom_id res chain seq x y z
N MET A 1 -4.96 -8.98 -18.74
CA MET A 1 -6.01 -7.92 -18.73
C MET A 1 -7.41 -8.48 -18.50
N PRO A 2 -8.30 -7.75 -17.81
CA PRO A 2 -9.70 -8.12 -17.65
C PRO A 2 -10.49 -7.93 -18.97
N ARG A 3 -11.32 -8.92 -19.34
CA ARG A 3 -12.14 -8.88 -20.57
C ARG A 3 -13.16 -7.72 -20.53
N GLY A 4 -13.44 -7.14 -21.70
CA GLY A 4 -14.42 -6.05 -21.87
C GLY A 4 -13.96 -4.69 -21.34
N SER A 5 -12.67 -4.39 -21.49
CA SER A 5 -12.08 -3.11 -21.09
C SER A 5 -12.16 -2.12 -22.25
N SER A 6 -12.38 -0.83 -21.98
CA SER A 6 -12.33 0.20 -23.04
C SER A 6 -10.88 0.47 -23.46
N PRO A 7 -10.62 1.04 -24.66
CA PRO A 7 -9.27 1.38 -25.11
C PRO A 7 -8.50 2.26 -24.13
N LYS A 8 -9.21 3.08 -23.33
CA LYS A 8 -8.62 3.88 -22.24
C LYS A 8 -8.06 3.00 -21.11
N ARG A 9 -8.79 1.96 -20.71
CA ARG A 9 -8.38 1.04 -19.64
C ARG A 9 -7.25 0.13 -20.08
N GLU A 10 -7.20 -0.20 -21.36
CA GLU A 10 -6.10 -0.96 -21.95
C GLU A 10 -4.78 -0.18 -21.85
N ARG A 11 -4.77 1.08 -22.29
CA ARG A 11 -3.59 1.94 -22.13
C ARG A 11 -3.17 2.13 -20.67
N GLN A 12 -4.12 2.25 -19.75
CA GLN A 12 -3.81 2.37 -18.32
C GLN A 12 -3.15 1.12 -17.77
N TYR A 13 -3.61 -0.07 -18.16
CA TYR A 13 -3.01 -1.32 -17.74
C TYR A 13 -1.56 -1.41 -18.22
N GLU A 14 -1.30 -1.17 -19.50
CA GLU A 14 0.05 -1.27 -20.05
C GLU A 14 1.00 -0.28 -19.37
N HIS A 15 0.56 0.97 -19.20
CA HIS A 15 1.36 1.98 -18.50
C HIS A 15 1.68 1.57 -17.05
N ILE A 16 0.73 0.98 -16.32
CA ILE A 16 0.96 0.53 -14.93
C ILE A 16 1.88 -0.69 -14.90
N LYS A 17 1.72 -1.61 -15.85
CA LYS A 17 2.57 -2.80 -15.99
C LYS A 17 4.01 -2.38 -16.26
N GLU A 18 4.24 -1.54 -17.26
CA GLU A 18 5.54 -1.01 -17.63
C GLU A 18 6.18 -0.26 -16.45
N SER A 19 5.44 0.66 -15.82
CA SER A 19 5.92 1.37 -14.62
C SER A 19 6.23 0.45 -13.41
N ALA A 20 5.64 -0.74 -13.33
CA ALA A 20 5.97 -1.71 -12.29
C ALA A 20 7.22 -2.51 -12.65
N LEU A 21 7.39 -2.88 -13.92
CA LEU A 21 8.59 -3.53 -14.45
C LEU A 21 9.82 -2.63 -14.31
N ASP A 22 9.69 -1.34 -14.65
CA ASP A 22 10.77 -0.36 -14.50
C ASP A 22 11.23 -0.18 -13.05
N ARG A 23 10.33 -0.46 -12.09
CA ARG A 23 10.63 -0.45 -10.65
C ARG A 23 11.25 -1.76 -10.14
N GLY A 24 11.47 -2.72 -11.03
CA GLY A 24 12.09 -4.02 -10.71
C GLY A 24 11.11 -5.10 -10.23
N GLU A 25 9.80 -4.91 -10.42
CA GLU A 25 8.83 -5.97 -10.12
C GLU A 25 8.90 -7.08 -11.17
N SER A 26 8.58 -8.33 -10.79
CA SER A 26 8.49 -9.44 -11.73
C SER A 26 7.32 -9.24 -12.70
N GLN A 27 7.39 -9.86 -13.88
CA GLN A 27 6.35 -9.76 -14.90
C GLN A 27 4.96 -10.13 -14.38
N ASP A 28 4.85 -11.28 -13.70
CA ASP A 28 3.57 -11.74 -13.13
C ASP A 28 3.00 -10.75 -12.12
N ARG A 29 3.88 -10.18 -11.29
CA ARG A 29 3.51 -9.21 -10.26
C ARG A 29 3.11 -7.86 -10.87
N ALA A 30 3.82 -7.41 -11.90
CA ALA A 30 3.47 -6.20 -12.64
C ALA A 30 2.09 -6.33 -13.31
N GLU A 31 1.79 -7.48 -13.91
CA GLU A 31 0.48 -7.79 -14.50
C GLU A 31 -0.62 -7.83 -13.45
N GLU A 32 -0.38 -8.43 -12.28
CA GLU A 32 -1.32 -8.44 -11.17
C GLU A 32 -1.62 -7.01 -10.67
N ILE A 33 -0.59 -6.19 -10.49
CA ILE A 33 -0.70 -4.79 -10.05
C ILE A 33 -1.53 -3.98 -11.05
N ALA A 34 -1.23 -4.13 -12.35
CA ALA A 34 -1.95 -3.45 -13.42
C ALA A 34 -3.43 -3.89 -13.46
N ALA A 35 -3.70 -5.20 -13.43
CA ALA A 35 -5.04 -5.75 -13.45
C ALA A 35 -5.88 -5.25 -12.27
N ARG A 36 -5.33 -5.33 -11.04
CA ARG A 36 -6.01 -4.93 -9.81
C ARG A 36 -6.32 -3.43 -9.80
N THR A 37 -5.38 -2.61 -10.27
CA THR A 37 -5.56 -1.16 -10.31
C THR A 37 -6.65 -0.77 -11.31
N VAL A 38 -6.61 -1.32 -12.53
CA VAL A 38 -7.63 -1.05 -13.56
C VAL A 38 -9.00 -1.57 -13.14
N ASN A 39 -9.10 -2.76 -12.56
CA ASN A 39 -10.38 -3.29 -12.05
C ASN A 39 -10.99 -2.39 -10.97
N LYS A 40 -10.18 -1.82 -10.08
CA LYS A 40 -10.66 -0.88 -9.06
C LYS A 40 -11.20 0.41 -9.68
N GLU A 41 -10.52 0.95 -10.69
CA GLU A 41 -11.01 2.13 -11.43
C GLU A 41 -12.30 1.83 -12.19
N ARG A 42 -12.39 0.68 -12.87
CA ARG A 42 -13.61 0.24 -13.56
C ARG A 42 -14.79 0.12 -12.60
N ALA A 43 -14.59 -0.47 -11.43
CA ALA A 43 -15.63 -0.58 -10.40
C ALA A 43 -16.10 0.79 -9.89
N ARG A 44 -15.18 1.74 -9.68
CA ARG A 44 -15.53 3.12 -9.26
C ARG A 44 -16.25 3.91 -10.33
N SER A 45 -15.89 3.73 -11.60
CA SER A 45 -16.53 4.41 -12.73
C SER A 45 -17.83 3.74 -13.20
N GLY A 46 -18.26 2.65 -12.57
CA GLY A 46 -19.45 1.89 -12.99
C GLY A 46 -19.26 1.07 -14.27
N GLU A 47 -18.02 0.91 -14.74
CA GLU A 47 -17.66 0.14 -15.95
C GLU A 47 -17.49 -1.37 -15.67
N SER A 48 -17.67 -1.79 -14.42
CA SER A 48 -17.62 -3.19 -14.02
C SER A 48 -19.02 -3.74 -13.79
N LYS A 49 -19.30 -4.93 -14.34
CA LYS A 49 -20.55 -5.67 -14.09
C LYS A 49 -20.68 -6.08 -12.63
N THR A 50 -19.55 -6.24 -11.93
CA THR A 50 -19.50 -6.61 -10.51
C THR A 50 -18.67 -5.58 -9.74
N ALA A 51 -19.21 -5.08 -8.65
CA ALA A 51 -18.55 -4.10 -7.79
C ALA A 51 -18.75 -4.47 -6.33
N SER A 52 -17.65 -4.60 -5.58
CA SER A 52 -17.71 -4.74 -4.13
C SER A 52 -17.75 -3.36 -3.46
N ARG A 53 -18.29 -3.29 -2.24
CA ARG A 53 -18.31 -2.05 -1.45
C ARG A 53 -16.91 -1.47 -1.25
N THR A 54 -15.90 -2.30 -1.04
CA THR A 54 -14.51 -1.83 -0.91
C THR A 54 -13.95 -1.33 -2.23
N SER A 55 -14.34 -1.89 -3.36
CA SER A 55 -13.92 -1.38 -4.67
C SER A 55 -14.47 0.02 -4.97
N THR A 56 -15.66 0.36 -4.47
CA THR A 56 -16.34 1.65 -4.73
C THR A 56 -16.17 2.70 -3.64
N GLN A 57 -16.13 2.30 -2.36
CA GLN A 57 -16.06 3.19 -1.21
C GLN A 57 -14.63 3.43 -0.67
N ASP A 58 -13.65 2.60 -1.06
CA ASP A 58 -12.27 2.81 -0.63
C ASP A 58 -11.62 3.97 -1.40
N MET A 59 -10.63 4.60 -0.77
CA MET A 59 -9.83 5.68 -1.32
C MET A 59 -9.18 5.27 -2.65
N SER A 60 -9.24 6.16 -3.63
CA SER A 60 -8.60 5.94 -4.93
C SER A 60 -7.08 5.81 -4.77
N SER A 61 -6.47 4.99 -5.62
CA SER A 61 -5.03 4.71 -5.59
C SER A 61 -4.20 6.01 -5.72
N GLY A 62 -4.66 6.98 -6.51
CA GLY A 62 -4.03 8.31 -6.64
C GLY A 62 -4.14 9.17 -5.38
N ARG A 63 -5.31 9.22 -4.72
CA ARG A 63 -5.47 9.96 -3.44
C ARG A 63 -4.67 9.31 -2.32
N ARG A 64 -4.56 7.97 -2.32
CA ARG A 64 -3.76 7.22 -1.36
C ARG A 64 -2.26 7.48 -1.55
N GLY A 65 -1.79 7.50 -2.81
CA GLY A 65 -0.41 7.86 -3.15
C GLY A 65 -0.07 9.30 -2.76
N GLY A 66 -0.92 10.27 -3.12
CA GLY A 66 -0.75 11.70 -2.81
C GLY A 66 -0.72 12.02 -1.30
N LYS A 67 -1.52 11.30 -0.50
CA LYS A 67 -1.47 11.43 0.98
C LYS A 67 -0.20 10.87 1.61
N ARG A 68 0.54 10.02 0.89
CA ARG A 68 1.75 9.33 1.41
C ARG A 68 3.04 9.78 0.73
N SER A 69 2.96 10.59 -0.33
CA SER A 69 4.09 11.02 -1.15
C SER A 69 4.90 12.19 -0.58
N HIS A 70 4.38 12.92 0.41
CA HIS A 70 4.98 14.17 0.87
C HIS A 70 5.65 14.11 2.26
N SER A 71 5.75 12.93 2.87
CA SER A 71 6.22 12.83 4.26
C SER A 71 7.46 11.97 4.47
N GLY A 72 8.10 11.50 3.40
CA GLY A 72 9.24 10.57 3.49
C GLY A 72 8.90 9.27 4.23
N ALA A 73 9.90 8.42 4.46
CA ALA A 73 9.73 7.28 5.35
C ALA A 73 9.67 7.80 6.80
N GLN A 74 8.46 7.93 7.39
CA GLN A 74 8.25 8.43 8.76
C GLN A 74 8.71 7.46 9.89
N GLY A 75 9.58 6.51 9.54
CA GLY A 75 9.94 5.37 10.39
C GLY A 75 8.75 4.47 10.73
N PRO A 76 8.96 3.49 11.61
CA PRO A 76 7.88 2.63 12.10
C PRO A 76 6.80 3.43 12.83
N THR A 77 5.56 2.96 12.84
CA THR A 77 4.47 3.56 13.63
C THR A 77 4.63 3.26 15.13
N TYR A 78 3.89 3.98 15.98
CA TYR A 78 3.85 3.66 17.41
C TYR A 78 3.48 2.19 17.65
N ASP A 79 2.42 1.71 17.01
CA ASP A 79 1.94 0.33 17.17
C ASP A 79 2.99 -0.70 16.75
N GLN A 80 3.73 -0.43 15.67
CA GLN A 80 4.81 -1.30 15.23
C GLN A 80 5.93 -1.38 16.26
N LEU A 81 6.35 -0.23 16.81
CA LEU A 81 7.37 -0.20 17.87
C LEU A 81 6.85 -0.81 19.18
N TYR A 82 5.56 -0.66 19.48
CA TYR A 82 4.94 -1.22 20.68
C TYR A 82 4.90 -2.75 20.62
N GLU A 83 4.47 -3.32 19.49
CA GLU A 83 4.46 -4.77 19.29
C GLU A 83 5.88 -5.35 19.23
N GLU A 84 6.82 -4.65 18.59
CA GLU A 84 8.23 -5.06 18.61
C GLU A 84 8.81 -5.02 20.04
N ALA A 85 8.49 -3.98 20.82
CA ALA A 85 8.89 -3.87 22.22
C ALA A 85 8.25 -4.96 23.08
N ARG A 86 7.00 -5.34 22.79
CA ARG A 86 6.33 -6.48 23.43
C ARG A 86 7.01 -7.80 23.11
N GLN A 87 7.30 -8.07 21.83
CA GLN A 87 7.98 -9.29 21.41
C GLN A 87 9.37 -9.41 22.03
N ARG A 88 10.09 -8.28 22.14
CA ARG A 88 11.41 -8.24 22.78
C ARG A 88 11.33 -8.18 24.31
N GLY A 89 10.16 -8.17 24.94
CA GLY A 89 10.02 -8.11 26.39
C GLY A 89 10.64 -6.85 26.99
N ILE A 90 10.34 -5.67 26.44
CA ILE A 90 10.71 -4.37 27.02
C ILE A 90 9.68 -4.03 28.11
N GLU A 91 10.14 -3.92 29.35
CA GLU A 91 9.31 -3.50 30.48
C GLU A 91 8.98 -2.00 30.39
N GLY A 92 7.81 -1.59 30.90
CA GLY A 92 7.35 -0.19 30.80
C GLY A 92 6.97 0.28 29.39
N ARG A 93 6.97 -0.60 28.38
CA ARG A 93 6.60 -0.29 26.98
C ARG A 93 5.24 0.42 26.82
N SER A 94 4.28 0.15 27.71
CA SER A 94 2.94 0.76 27.71
C SER A 94 2.94 2.24 28.09
N ASP A 95 3.96 2.66 28.84
CA ASP A 95 4.12 4.04 29.30
C ASP A 95 5.06 4.84 28.39
N MET A 96 5.73 4.17 27.45
CA MET A 96 6.66 4.77 26.51
C MET A 96 5.93 5.38 25.32
N ASN A 97 6.30 6.59 24.93
CA ASN A 97 5.88 7.17 23.66
C ASN A 97 6.68 6.60 22.47
N LYS A 98 6.28 6.95 21.25
CA LYS A 98 6.91 6.48 20.00
C LYS A 98 8.44 6.62 20.00
N ALA A 99 8.97 7.76 20.46
CA ALA A 99 10.40 8.02 20.47
C ALA A 99 11.13 7.19 21.54
N GLN A 100 10.49 6.99 22.70
CA GLN A 100 11.03 6.16 23.78
C GLN A 100 11.07 4.68 23.40
N LEU A 101 10.02 4.16 22.75
CA LEU A 101 9.98 2.80 22.23
C LEU A 101 11.10 2.57 21.21
N GLN A 102 11.31 3.51 20.29
CA GLN A 102 12.39 3.41 19.31
C GLN A 102 13.78 3.38 19.97
N ARG A 103 14.02 4.22 20.99
CA ARG A 103 15.29 4.21 21.73
C ARG A 103 15.49 2.92 22.51
N ALA A 104 14.47 2.43 23.21
CA ALA A 104 14.54 1.20 23.99
C ALA A 104 14.81 -0.02 23.09
N LEU A 105 14.17 -0.07 21.91
CA LEU A 105 14.41 -1.11 20.91
C LEU A 105 15.81 -1.06 20.33
N ASN A 106 16.36 0.15 20.10
CA ASN A 106 17.74 0.31 19.64
C ASN A 106 18.75 -0.09 20.72
N ALA A 107 18.51 0.29 21.98
CA ALA A 107 19.39 -0.04 23.11
C ALA A 107 19.44 -1.56 23.39
N LYS A 108 18.33 -2.28 23.16
CA LYS A 108 18.26 -3.75 23.31
C LYS A 108 18.80 -4.53 22.10
N LYS A 109 19.12 -3.85 21.00
CA LYS A 109 19.66 -4.45 19.77
C LYS A 109 21.20 -4.52 19.78
N SER A 110 21.85 -3.81 20.71
CA SER A 110 23.29 -3.88 20.98
C SER A 110 23.65 -5.00 21.96
#